data_AF-A0A1Y2SDN9-F1
#
_entry.id   AF-A0A1Y2SDN9-F1
#
_cell.length_a   1.000
_cell.length_b   1.000
_cell.length_c   1.000
_cell.angle_alpha   90.00
_cell.angle_beta   90.00
_cell.angle_gamma   90.00
#
_symmetry.space_group_name_H-M   'P 1'
#
loop_
_entity.id
_entity.type
_entity.pdbx_description
1 polymer ?
#
loop_
_entity_poly.entity_id
_entity_poly.type
_entity_poly.pdbx_seq_one_letter_code
_entity_poly.pdbx_strand_id
1 'polypeptide(L)'
;MNSFLSTDPYNILETVTKFKNEFISIENQYVRDCLISTVKKTLLLKIIHNKTLTNNRYLLSIIYDFLCCISSINLNEERYFYFNLRSSIENIIRFSLDKPNDDETGITRLFTQFKDKYKNISGVSSLSRAYSDACNYVHNNIKAGLDLSKSFSYINGTKNLPTKRLKSLAKELHEVQSSIDEILIANNKADITYTFLYLNESLTYLTNKRFIEKLN
;
A
#
# COMPACT_ATOMS: atom_id res chain seq x y z
N MET A 1 -32.58 3.43 8.08
CA MET A 1 -31.70 4.36 7.35
C MET A 1 -30.50 4.62 8.25
N ASN A 2 -29.35 4.01 7.95
CA ASN A 2 -28.12 4.25 8.71
C ASN A 2 -27.61 5.63 8.34
N SER A 3 -27.53 6.56 9.29
CA SER A 3 -26.87 7.86 9.12
C SER A 3 -25.36 7.62 9.05
N PHE A 4 -24.91 7.05 7.94
CA PHE A 4 -23.56 6.54 7.76
C PHE A 4 -22.60 7.69 7.39
N LEU A 5 -22.54 8.73 8.24
CA LEU A 5 -22.01 10.09 8.02
C LEU A 5 -23.10 11.08 7.56
N SER A 6 -23.57 11.94 8.47
CA SER A 6 -24.40 13.10 8.13
C SER A 6 -23.62 14.17 7.34
N THR A 7 -22.29 14.10 7.37
CA THR A 7 -21.36 14.92 6.60
C THR A 7 -20.17 14.05 6.15
N ASP A 8 -19.84 14.06 4.85
CA ASP A 8 -18.66 13.39 4.28
C ASP A 8 -17.61 14.43 3.84
N PRO A 9 -16.91 15.09 4.79
CA PRO A 9 -16.08 16.26 4.50
C PRO A 9 -14.86 15.96 3.61
N TYR A 10 -14.49 14.68 3.45
CA TYR A 10 -13.37 14.25 2.59
C TYR A 10 -13.84 13.51 1.34
N ASN A 11 -15.15 13.45 1.10
CA ASN A 11 -15.75 12.74 -0.01
C ASN A 11 -15.33 11.26 -0.10
N ILE A 12 -15.20 10.61 1.06
CA ILE A 12 -14.74 9.22 1.21
C ILE A 12 -15.71 8.27 0.52
N LEU A 13 -17.02 8.44 0.73
CA LEU A 13 -18.04 7.54 0.22
C LEU A 13 -18.13 7.60 -1.29
N GLU A 14 -18.15 8.81 -1.87
CA GLU A 14 -18.18 8.99 -3.32
C GLU A 14 -16.91 8.39 -3.95
N THR A 15 -15.74 8.68 -3.38
CA THR A 15 -14.45 8.18 -3.89
C THR A 15 -14.39 6.66 -3.85
N VAL A 16 -14.75 6.03 -2.74
CA VAL A 16 -14.76 4.56 -2.63
C VAL A 16 -15.80 3.96 -3.58
N THR A 17 -16.94 4.60 -3.78
CA THR A 17 -17.98 4.13 -4.71
C THR A 17 -17.49 4.18 -6.16
N LYS A 18 -16.78 5.24 -6.55
CA LYS A 18 -16.13 5.33 -7.88
C LYS A 18 -15.17 4.17 -8.11
N PHE A 19 -14.27 3.89 -7.17
CA PHE A 19 -13.35 2.74 -7.28
C PHE A 19 -14.09 1.39 -7.33
N LYS A 20 -15.18 1.21 -6.57
CA LYS A 20 -16.00 -0.01 -6.67
C LYS A 20 -16.57 -0.21 -8.06
N ASN A 21 -17.01 0.87 -8.71
CA ASN A 21 -17.54 0.82 -10.06
C ASN A 21 -16.43 0.54 -11.08
N GLU A 22 -15.24 1.12 -10.91
CA GLU A 22 -14.07 0.84 -11.77
C GLU A 22 -13.66 -0.64 -11.70
N PHE A 23 -13.75 -1.27 -10.53
CA PHE A 23 -13.34 -2.66 -10.33
C PHE A 23 -14.46 -3.68 -10.61
N ILE A 24 -15.61 -3.26 -11.12
CA ILE A 24 -16.75 -4.15 -11.35
C ILE A 24 -16.44 -5.25 -12.39
N SER A 25 -15.53 -4.95 -13.34
CA SER A 25 -15.09 -5.86 -14.40
C SER A 25 -14.13 -6.95 -13.92
N ILE A 26 -13.48 -6.78 -12.76
CA ILE A 26 -12.59 -7.79 -12.19
C ILE A 26 -13.46 -8.94 -11.68
N GLU A 27 -13.51 -10.08 -12.37
CA GLU A 27 -14.43 -11.18 -12.04
C GLU A 27 -14.31 -11.69 -10.59
N ASN A 28 -13.08 -11.73 -10.06
CA ASN A 28 -12.81 -12.34 -8.77
C ASN A 28 -13.12 -11.40 -7.58
N GLN A 29 -14.16 -11.74 -6.81
CA GLN A 29 -14.58 -10.97 -5.62
C GLN A 29 -13.44 -10.72 -4.61
N TYR A 30 -12.62 -11.74 -4.31
CA TYR A 30 -11.52 -11.57 -3.35
C TYR A 30 -10.50 -10.52 -3.81
N VAL A 31 -10.16 -10.51 -5.11
CA VAL A 31 -9.28 -9.49 -5.67
C VAL A 31 -9.92 -8.11 -5.53
N ARG A 32 -11.19 -7.96 -5.91
CA ARG A 32 -11.94 -6.69 -5.75
C ARG A 32 -11.90 -6.19 -4.30
N ASP A 33 -12.19 -7.07 -3.34
CA ASP A 33 -12.23 -6.70 -1.93
C ASP A 33 -10.85 -6.27 -1.40
N CYS A 34 -9.78 -6.93 -1.81
CA CYS A 34 -8.41 -6.54 -1.46
C CYS A 34 -8.06 -5.17 -2.04
N LEU A 35 -8.42 -4.89 -3.30
CA LEU A 35 -8.16 -3.59 -3.93
C LEU A 35 -8.97 -2.48 -3.26
N ILE A 36 -10.26 -2.71 -2.97
CA ILE A 36 -11.09 -1.74 -2.24
C ILE A 36 -10.57 -1.50 -0.82
N SER A 37 -10.12 -2.54 -0.13
CA SER A 37 -9.49 -2.39 1.18
C SER A 37 -8.22 -1.55 1.10
N THR A 38 -7.41 -1.76 0.07
CA THR A 38 -6.19 -0.96 -0.19
C THR A 38 -6.54 0.50 -0.47
N VAL A 39 -7.53 0.76 -1.35
CA VAL A 39 -8.03 2.13 -1.63
C VAL A 39 -8.45 2.85 -0.35
N LYS A 40 -9.22 2.19 0.52
CA LYS A 40 -9.66 2.77 1.80
C LYS A 40 -8.48 3.16 2.69
N LYS A 41 -7.47 2.29 2.78
CA LYS A 41 -6.27 2.59 3.57
C LYS A 41 -5.41 3.67 2.92
N THR A 42 -5.34 3.73 1.59
CA THR A 42 -4.70 4.85 0.88
C THR A 42 -5.39 6.18 1.15
N LEU A 43 -6.73 6.19 1.21
CA LEU A 43 -7.51 7.38 1.61
C LEU A 43 -7.21 7.78 3.05
N LEU A 44 -7.13 6.82 3.96
CA LEU A 44 -6.69 7.05 5.35
C LEU A 44 -5.32 7.75 5.39
N LEU A 45 -4.32 7.23 4.68
CA LEU A 45 -2.98 7.84 4.61
C LEU A 45 -3.02 9.26 4.07
N LYS A 46 -3.85 9.51 3.04
CA LYS A 46 -4.04 10.84 2.47
C LYS A 46 -4.65 11.82 3.46
N ILE A 47 -5.62 11.38 4.26
CA ILE A 47 -6.24 12.20 5.30
C ILE A 47 -5.21 12.54 6.40
N ILE A 48 -4.44 11.55 6.88
CA ILE A 48 -3.37 11.77 7.87
C ILE A 48 -2.33 12.75 7.32
N HIS A 49 -1.83 12.53 6.11
CA HIS A 49 -0.89 13.43 5.45
C HIS A 49 -1.39 14.89 5.45
N ASN A 50 -2.65 15.09 5.06
CA ASN A 50 -3.21 16.43 4.94
C ASN A 50 -3.51 17.10 6.28
N LYS A 51 -3.59 16.34 7.38
CA LYS A 51 -3.96 16.87 8.70
C LYS A 51 -2.77 17.08 9.63
N THR A 52 -1.81 16.17 9.63
CA THR A 52 -0.76 16.12 10.65
C THR A 52 0.64 15.99 10.05
N LEU A 53 0.77 15.33 8.90
CA LEU A 53 2.07 15.03 8.28
C LEU A 53 2.26 15.77 6.96
N THR A 54 1.82 17.03 6.91
CA THR A 54 1.84 17.85 5.70
C THR A 54 3.29 18.08 5.25
N ASN A 55 3.52 18.01 3.94
CA ASN A 55 4.84 18.10 3.28
C ASN A 55 5.75 16.87 3.43
N ASN A 56 5.26 15.78 4.01
CA ASN A 56 6.02 14.54 4.02
C ASN A 56 5.95 13.85 2.64
N ARG A 57 7.03 14.00 1.86
CA ARG A 57 7.08 13.47 0.49
C ARG A 57 7.02 11.95 0.46
N TYR A 58 7.64 11.28 1.42
CA TYR A 58 7.64 9.82 1.50
C TYR A 58 6.23 9.26 1.70
N LEU A 59 5.42 9.88 2.55
CA LEU A 59 4.03 9.46 2.74
C LEU A 59 3.20 9.66 1.47
N LEU A 60 3.40 10.76 0.74
CA LEU A 60 2.78 10.96 -0.58
C LEU A 60 3.23 9.92 -1.61
N SER A 61 4.52 9.57 -1.61
CA SER A 61 5.06 8.52 -2.49
C SER A 61 4.42 7.16 -2.17
N ILE A 62 4.25 6.79 -0.90
CA ILE A 62 3.56 5.54 -0.52
C ILE A 62 2.12 5.53 -1.02
N ILE A 63 1.40 6.65 -0.86
CA ILE A 63 0.02 6.81 -1.37
C ILE A 63 -0.01 6.59 -2.88
N TYR A 64 0.88 7.24 -3.62
CA TYR A 64 0.98 7.13 -5.07
C TYR A 64 1.34 5.70 -5.50
N ASP A 65 2.35 5.11 -4.87
CA ASP A 65 2.83 3.76 -5.17
C ASP A 65 1.73 2.71 -4.95
N PHE A 66 0.88 2.84 -3.92
CA PHE A 66 -0.27 1.94 -3.74
C PHE A 66 -1.34 2.10 -4.82
N LEU A 67 -1.63 3.33 -5.27
CA LEU A 67 -2.54 3.54 -6.40
C LEU A 67 -1.97 2.93 -7.69
N CYS A 68 -0.67 3.07 -7.90
CA CYS A 68 0.02 2.44 -9.03
C CYS A 68 0.01 0.91 -8.91
N CYS A 69 0.19 0.33 -7.72
CA CYS A 69 0.03 -1.12 -7.51
C CYS A 69 -1.37 -1.60 -7.88
N ILE A 70 -2.41 -0.88 -7.44
CA ILE A 70 -3.82 -1.18 -7.77
C ILE A 70 -4.03 -1.12 -9.29
N SER A 71 -3.55 -0.06 -9.94
CA SER A 71 -3.63 0.11 -11.39
C SER A 71 -2.92 -1.03 -12.12
N SER A 72 -1.71 -1.40 -11.71
CA SER A 72 -0.96 -2.50 -12.32
C SER A 72 -1.66 -3.84 -12.17
N ILE A 73 -2.34 -4.12 -11.04
CA ILE A 73 -3.15 -5.34 -10.91
C ILE A 73 -4.33 -5.31 -11.90
N ASN A 74 -5.02 -4.18 -12.01
CA ASN A 74 -6.15 -4.00 -12.93
C ASN A 74 -5.72 -4.14 -14.41
N LEU A 75 -4.52 -3.67 -14.75
CA LEU A 75 -3.96 -3.72 -16.10
C LEU A 75 -3.15 -5.00 -16.38
N ASN A 76 -3.10 -5.96 -15.46
CA ASN A 76 -2.33 -7.20 -15.59
C ASN A 76 -0.81 -6.99 -15.78
N GLU A 77 -0.27 -5.94 -15.16
CA GLU A 77 1.10 -5.47 -15.28
C GLU A 77 1.97 -5.90 -14.08
N GLU A 78 2.25 -7.20 -13.99
CA GLU A 78 2.96 -7.80 -12.85
C GLU A 78 4.31 -7.14 -12.53
N ARG A 79 5.14 -6.85 -13.54
CA ARG A 79 6.45 -6.24 -13.30
C ARG A 79 6.31 -4.84 -12.72
N TYR A 80 5.36 -4.04 -13.22
CA TYR A 80 5.10 -2.69 -12.71
C TYR A 80 4.51 -2.73 -11.29
N PHE A 81 3.68 -3.73 -10.97
CA PHE A 81 3.26 -3.97 -9.59
C PHE A 81 4.46 -4.07 -8.65
N TYR A 82 5.46 -4.91 -8.97
CA TYR A 82 6.64 -5.07 -8.12
C TYR A 82 7.56 -3.84 -8.09
N PHE A 83 7.64 -3.06 -9.16
CA PHE A 83 8.34 -1.77 -9.14
C PHE A 83 7.73 -0.81 -8.10
N ASN A 84 6.41 -0.66 -8.12
CA ASN A 84 5.69 0.21 -7.20
C ASN A 84 5.70 -0.34 -5.77
N LEU A 85 5.57 -1.66 -5.59
CA LEU A 85 5.65 -2.31 -4.29
C LEU A 85 7.04 -2.12 -3.66
N ARG A 86 8.11 -2.23 -4.46
CA ARG A 86 9.47 -1.94 -4.00
C ARG A 86 9.58 -0.49 -3.54
N SER A 87 9.14 0.47 -4.37
CA SER A 87 9.18 1.91 -4.06
C SER A 87 8.44 2.23 -2.74
N SER A 88 7.24 1.68 -2.55
CA SER A 88 6.46 1.94 -1.33
C SER A 88 7.17 1.46 -0.07
N ILE A 89 7.85 0.30 -0.14
CA ILE A 89 8.64 -0.24 0.97
C ILE A 89 9.86 0.65 1.28
N GLU A 90 10.55 1.16 0.26
CA GLU A 90 11.66 2.08 0.49
C GLU A 90 11.20 3.40 1.11
N ASN A 91 10.06 3.92 0.64
CA ASN A 91 9.51 5.17 1.14
C ASN A 91 8.97 5.04 2.57
N ILE A 92 8.33 3.93 2.96
CA ILE A 92 7.93 3.74 4.36
C ILE A 92 9.14 3.63 5.29
N ILE A 93 10.25 3.04 4.83
CA ILE A 93 11.48 2.98 5.62
C ILE A 93 12.05 4.39 5.83
N ARG A 94 12.14 5.19 4.78
CA ARG A 94 12.63 6.59 4.89
C ARG A 94 11.73 7.43 5.77
N PHE A 95 10.41 7.32 5.58
CA PHE A 95 9.41 7.93 6.44
C PHE A 95 9.61 7.56 7.90
N SER A 96 9.74 6.26 8.19
CA SER A 96 9.84 5.74 9.56
C SER A 96 11.18 6.06 10.23
N LEU A 97 12.22 6.32 9.45
CA LEU A 97 13.54 6.73 9.95
C LEU A 97 13.70 8.26 10.00
N ASP A 98 12.61 9.01 9.79
CA ASP A 98 12.58 10.48 9.84
C ASP A 98 13.64 11.09 8.91
N LYS A 99 13.82 10.50 7.72
CA LYS A 99 14.79 10.99 6.74
C LYS A 99 14.32 12.31 6.12
N PRO A 100 15.24 13.23 5.78
CA PRO A 100 14.89 14.42 5.02
C PRO A 100 14.47 14.03 3.59
N ASN A 101 13.62 14.83 2.95
CA ASN A 101 13.01 14.48 1.64
C ASN A 101 14.03 14.29 0.48
N ASP A 102 15.27 14.72 0.66
CA ASP A 102 16.41 14.59 -0.25
C ASP A 102 17.42 13.50 0.19
N ASP A 103 17.03 12.61 1.12
CA ASP A 103 17.92 11.53 1.59
C ASP A 103 18.35 10.58 0.46
N GLU A 104 19.66 10.53 0.26
CA GLU A 104 20.34 9.65 -0.70
C GLU A 104 20.91 8.39 -0.03
N THR A 105 20.52 8.09 1.22
CA THR A 105 21.06 6.93 1.93
C THR A 105 20.76 5.64 1.15
N GLY A 106 21.81 4.88 0.88
CA GLY A 106 21.70 3.59 0.20
C GLY A 106 20.77 2.61 0.92
N ILE A 107 19.96 1.90 0.15
CA ILE A 107 18.85 1.10 0.68
C ILE A 107 19.28 0.03 1.69
N THR A 108 20.46 -0.58 1.52
CA THR A 108 21.00 -1.55 2.47
C THR A 108 21.18 -0.94 3.86
N ARG A 109 21.72 0.28 3.95
CA ARG A 109 21.91 0.98 5.22
C ARG A 109 20.57 1.39 5.85
N LEU A 110 19.61 1.81 5.02
CA LEU A 110 18.25 2.09 5.46
C LEU A 110 17.60 0.85 6.09
N PHE A 111 17.69 -0.31 5.45
CA PHE A 111 17.15 -1.55 6.01
C PHE A 111 17.81 -1.96 7.33
N THR A 112 19.13 -1.78 7.48
CA THR A 112 19.81 -2.05 8.75
C THR A 112 19.25 -1.15 9.86
N GLN A 113 19.25 0.17 9.64
CA GLN A 113 18.71 1.13 10.61
C GLN A 113 17.24 0.85 10.96
N PHE A 114 16.44 0.50 9.96
CA PHE A 114 15.03 0.18 10.10
C PHE A 114 14.81 -1.06 10.95
N LYS A 115 15.55 -2.15 10.67
CA LYS A 115 15.48 -3.39 11.46
C LYS A 115 15.92 -3.15 12.90
N ASP A 116 16.93 -2.33 13.12
CA ASP A 116 17.41 -2.00 14.46
C ASP A 116 16.36 -1.18 15.24
N LYS A 117 15.76 -0.16 14.62
CA LYS A 117 14.72 0.69 15.23
C LYS A 117 13.44 -0.10 15.56
N TYR A 118 13.06 -1.05 14.71
CA TYR A 118 11.76 -1.76 14.79
C TYR A 118 11.87 -3.27 15.02
N LYS A 119 12.95 -3.76 15.63
CA LYS A 119 13.25 -5.20 15.80
C LYS A 119 12.12 -6.06 16.38
N ASN A 120 11.19 -5.46 17.14
CA ASN A 120 10.07 -6.15 17.78
C ASN A 120 8.74 -6.05 17.01
N ILE A 121 8.73 -5.42 15.83
CA ILE A 121 7.52 -5.27 15.01
C ILE A 121 7.53 -6.34 13.91
N SER A 122 6.53 -7.22 13.92
CA SER A 122 6.38 -8.30 12.94
C SER A 122 6.42 -7.81 11.49
N GLY A 123 5.77 -6.68 11.20
CA GLY A 123 5.74 -6.05 9.89
C GLY A 123 7.11 -5.81 9.25
N VAL A 124 8.18 -5.61 10.03
CA VAL A 124 9.54 -5.38 9.51
C VAL A 124 10.06 -6.57 8.72
N SER A 125 9.85 -7.77 9.25
CA SER A 125 10.27 -9.02 8.62
C SER A 125 9.50 -9.27 7.32
N SER A 126 8.18 -8.98 7.33
CA SER A 126 7.30 -9.08 6.17
C SER A 126 7.71 -8.10 5.07
N LEU A 127 7.96 -6.83 5.40
CA LEU A 127 8.44 -5.84 4.42
C LEU A 127 9.80 -6.20 3.86
N SER A 128 10.73 -6.71 4.67
CA SER A 128 12.05 -7.14 4.19
C SER A 128 11.95 -8.29 3.18
N ARG A 129 11.02 -9.23 3.41
CA ARG A 129 10.75 -10.33 2.47
C ARG A 129 10.11 -9.82 1.19
N ALA A 130 9.03 -9.05 1.29
CA ALA A 130 8.34 -8.46 0.13
C ALA A 130 9.28 -7.59 -0.72
N TYR A 131 10.18 -6.83 -0.08
CA TYR A 131 11.22 -6.06 -0.79
C TYR A 131 12.16 -6.95 -1.59
N SER A 132 12.63 -8.03 -0.97
CA SER A 132 13.54 -8.99 -1.62
C SER A 132 12.86 -9.69 -2.80
N ASP A 133 11.59 -10.05 -2.63
CA ASP A 133 10.78 -10.65 -3.68
C ASP A 133 10.55 -9.67 -4.83
N ALA A 134 10.18 -8.41 -4.53
CA ALA A 134 10.05 -7.37 -5.54
C ALA A 134 11.37 -7.11 -6.31
N CYS A 135 12.52 -7.16 -5.63
CA CYS A 135 13.83 -7.04 -6.28
C CYS A 135 14.08 -8.17 -7.29
N ASN A 136 13.59 -9.39 -7.04
CA ASN A 136 13.72 -10.48 -8.01
C ASN A 136 13.00 -10.12 -9.33
N TYR A 137 11.80 -9.54 -9.25
CA TYR A 137 11.03 -9.13 -10.44
C TYR A 137 11.65 -7.93 -11.16
N VAL A 138 12.09 -6.93 -10.41
CA VAL A 138 12.68 -5.70 -10.96
C VAL A 138 13.96 -6.01 -11.74
N HIS A 139 14.82 -6.84 -11.15
CA HIS A 139 16.12 -7.21 -11.72
C HIS A 139 16.08 -8.46 -12.61
N ASN A 140 14.90 -8.94 -12.99
CA ASN A 140 14.72 -10.13 -13.84
C ASN A 140 15.49 -11.37 -13.33
N ASN A 141 15.55 -11.53 -12.02
CA ASN A 141 16.20 -12.69 -11.41
C ASN A 141 15.43 -13.96 -11.82
N ILE A 142 16.14 -15.07 -12.04
CA ILE A 142 15.52 -16.36 -12.38
C ILE A 142 14.44 -16.79 -11.38
N LYS A 143 14.57 -16.39 -10.11
CA LYS A 143 13.59 -16.64 -9.04
C LYS A 143 12.22 -15.98 -9.30
N ALA A 144 12.16 -14.92 -10.10
CA ALA A 144 10.90 -14.26 -10.45
C ALA A 144 10.08 -15.05 -11.49
N GLY A 145 10.68 -16.05 -12.14
CA GLY A 145 10.00 -16.88 -13.14
C GLY A 145 9.51 -16.08 -14.36
N LEU A 146 10.08 -14.90 -14.61
CA LEU A 146 9.77 -14.10 -15.79
C LEU A 146 10.41 -14.74 -17.02
N ASP A 147 9.59 -15.05 -18.02
CA ASP A 147 10.10 -15.45 -19.33
C ASP A 147 10.53 -14.21 -20.11
N LEU A 148 11.85 -14.01 -20.18
CA LEU A 148 12.51 -12.88 -20.84
C LEU A 148 12.70 -13.08 -22.35
N SER A 149 12.39 -14.27 -22.87
CA SER A 149 12.52 -14.58 -24.31
C SER A 149 11.39 -14.01 -25.15
N LYS A 150 10.38 -13.44 -24.50
CA LYS A 150 9.15 -12.96 -25.15
C LYS A 150 9.43 -11.76 -26.05
N SER A 151 8.75 -11.77 -27.21
CA SER A 151 8.87 -10.72 -28.21
C SER A 151 8.28 -9.39 -27.75
N PHE A 152 8.67 -8.30 -28.42
CA PHE A 152 8.04 -7.00 -28.23
C PHE A 152 6.51 -7.05 -28.40
N SER A 153 6.02 -7.81 -29.38
CA SER A 153 4.58 -8.00 -29.61
C SER A 153 3.87 -8.64 -28.42
N TYR A 154 4.53 -9.58 -27.72
CA TYR A 154 3.99 -10.12 -26.48
C TYR A 154 3.98 -9.07 -25.36
N ILE A 155 5.06 -8.28 -25.24
CA ILE A 155 5.18 -7.23 -24.21
C ILE A 155 4.12 -6.14 -24.42
N ASN A 156 3.83 -5.77 -25.67
CA ASN A 156 2.88 -4.72 -26.04
C ASN A 156 1.44 -5.23 -26.24
N GLY A 157 1.25 -6.55 -26.27
CA GLY A 157 -0.08 -7.15 -26.41
C GLY A 157 -0.88 -7.14 -25.11
N THR A 158 -2.18 -7.42 -25.22
CA THR A 158 -3.07 -7.59 -24.07
C THR A 158 -2.59 -8.79 -23.23
N LYS A 159 -2.25 -8.51 -21.97
CA LYS A 159 -1.84 -9.55 -21.01
C LYS A 159 -3.03 -9.88 -20.13
N ASN A 160 -3.27 -11.17 -19.95
CA ASN A 160 -4.22 -11.66 -18.97
C ASN A 160 -3.45 -12.52 -17.96
N LEU A 161 -3.28 -12.00 -16.75
CA LEU A 161 -2.72 -12.80 -15.67
C LEU A 161 -3.75 -13.85 -15.25
N PRO A 162 -3.34 -15.10 -14.98
CA PRO A 162 -4.25 -16.09 -14.43
C PRO A 162 -4.85 -15.59 -13.12
N THR A 163 -6.12 -15.91 -12.85
CA THR A 163 -6.83 -15.50 -11.61
C THR A 163 -6.07 -15.85 -10.34
N LYS A 164 -5.37 -17.00 -10.32
CA LYS A 164 -4.50 -17.40 -9.20
C LYS A 164 -3.38 -16.38 -8.96
N ARG A 165 -2.79 -15.83 -10.02
CA ARG A 165 -1.74 -14.82 -9.91
C ARG A 165 -2.30 -13.47 -9.46
N LEU A 166 -3.42 -13.03 -10.01
CA LEU A 166 -4.11 -11.81 -9.54
C LEU A 166 -4.44 -11.87 -8.04
N LYS A 167 -4.94 -13.02 -7.56
CA LYS A 167 -5.16 -13.25 -6.12
C LYS A 167 -3.87 -13.14 -5.31
N SER A 168 -2.77 -13.68 -5.82
CA SER A 168 -1.46 -13.59 -5.17
C SER A 168 -0.98 -12.14 -5.04
N LEU A 169 -1.06 -11.35 -6.12
CA LEU A 169 -0.65 -9.95 -6.12
C LEU A 169 -1.52 -9.11 -5.17
N ALA A 170 -2.84 -9.31 -5.22
CA ALA A 170 -3.78 -8.62 -4.34
C ALA A 170 -3.55 -8.95 -2.86
N LYS A 171 -3.27 -10.23 -2.56
CA LYS A 171 -2.91 -10.67 -1.21
C LYS A 171 -1.61 -10.02 -0.74
N GLU A 172 -0.57 -10.05 -1.57
CA GLU A 172 0.74 -9.49 -1.25
C GLU A 172 0.66 -7.98 -0.99
N LEU A 173 -0.09 -7.24 -1.81
CA LEU A 173 -0.37 -5.81 -1.59
C LEU A 173 -1.02 -5.57 -0.23
N HIS A 174 -2.04 -6.36 0.11
CA HIS A 174 -2.76 -6.23 1.37
C HIS A 174 -1.87 -6.60 2.59
N GLU A 175 -0.95 -7.55 2.45
CA GLU A 175 0.01 -7.94 3.50
C GLU A 175 1.08 -6.84 3.71
N VAL A 176 1.58 -6.24 2.64
CA VAL A 176 2.50 -5.09 2.71
C VAL A 176 1.81 -3.89 3.36
N GLN A 177 0.59 -3.56 2.92
CA GLN A 177 -0.22 -2.51 3.52
C GLN A 177 -0.45 -2.75 5.02
N SER A 178 -0.78 -3.98 5.42
CA SER A 178 -0.96 -4.33 6.84
C SER A 178 0.33 -4.21 7.66
N SER A 179 1.48 -4.49 7.04
CA SER A 179 2.78 -4.31 7.68
C SER A 179 3.12 -2.83 7.83
N ILE A 180 2.79 -2.02 6.83
CA ILE A 180 2.92 -0.55 6.88
C ILE A 180 2.03 0.05 7.97
N ASP A 181 0.80 -0.42 8.11
CA ASP A 181 -0.10 0.01 9.19
C ASP A 181 0.50 -0.23 10.58
N GLU A 182 1.17 -1.37 10.81
CA GLU A 182 1.84 -1.67 12.09
C GLU A 182 2.93 -0.66 12.42
N ILE A 183 3.70 -0.25 11.41
CA ILE A 183 4.81 0.70 11.57
C ILE A 183 4.27 2.12 11.77
N LEU A 184 3.24 2.50 11.01
CA LEU A 184 2.57 3.80 11.14
C LEU A 184 1.96 3.96 12.52
N ILE A 185 1.29 2.95 13.07
CA ILE A 185 0.76 3.01 14.44
C ILE A 185 1.90 3.15 15.44
N ALA A 186 3.00 2.43 15.27
CA ALA A 186 4.14 2.50 16.19
C ALA A 186 4.82 3.88 16.21
N ASN A 187 4.86 4.57 15.06
CA ASN A 187 5.54 5.87 14.93
C ASN A 187 4.66 7.09 15.12
N ASN A 188 3.41 6.99 14.65
CA ASN A 188 2.54 8.15 14.43
C ASN A 188 1.21 7.99 15.16
N LYS A 189 1.18 7.22 16.26
CA LYS A 189 -0.02 7.01 17.08
C LYS A 189 -0.73 8.33 17.37
N ALA A 190 0.00 9.34 17.83
CA ALA A 190 -0.55 10.65 18.17
C ALA A 190 -1.16 11.37 16.95
N ASP A 191 -0.46 11.37 15.81
CA ASP A 191 -0.95 11.98 14.57
C ASP A 191 -2.24 11.31 14.06
N ILE A 192 -2.27 9.97 14.12
CA ILE A 192 -3.42 9.17 13.74
C ILE A 192 -4.59 9.47 14.69
N THR A 193 -4.37 9.43 16.01
CA THR A 193 -5.41 9.75 17.00
C THR A 193 -5.93 11.17 16.81
N TYR A 194 -5.07 12.16 16.61
CA TYR A 194 -5.46 13.55 16.34
C TYR A 194 -6.33 13.68 15.09
N THR A 195 -5.95 12.99 14.01
CA THR A 195 -6.70 13.00 12.75
C THR A 195 -8.14 12.50 12.95
N PHE A 196 -8.39 11.58 13.89
CA PHE A 196 -9.67 10.90 14.06
C PHE A 196 -10.43 11.20 15.36
N LEU A 197 -9.93 12.13 16.18
CA LEU A 197 -10.51 12.55 17.46
C LEU A 197 -11.99 13.01 17.35
N TYR A 198 -12.44 13.42 16.16
CA TYR A 198 -13.82 13.87 15.90
C TYR A 198 -14.56 13.06 14.82
N LEU A 199 -13.96 11.97 14.31
CA LEU A 199 -14.40 11.25 13.11
C LEU A 199 -14.44 9.73 13.29
N ASN A 200 -14.65 9.23 14.51
CA ASN A 200 -14.59 7.80 14.87
C ASN A 200 -15.33 6.86 13.89
N GLU A 201 -16.44 7.31 13.31
CA GLU A 201 -17.20 6.55 12.31
C GLU A 201 -16.46 6.41 10.97
N SER A 202 -15.78 7.46 10.51
CA SER A 202 -14.95 7.43 9.29
C SER A 202 -13.75 6.52 9.45
N LEU A 203 -13.09 6.51 10.61
CA LEU A 203 -11.93 5.65 10.86
C LEU A 203 -12.32 4.17 10.76
N THR A 204 -13.45 3.79 11.35
CA THR A 204 -13.97 2.42 11.29
C THR A 204 -14.30 1.98 9.87
N TYR A 205 -14.83 2.89 9.04
CA TYR A 205 -15.13 2.60 7.65
C TYR A 205 -13.87 2.41 6.77
N LEU A 206 -12.83 3.20 7.04
CA LEU A 206 -11.56 3.19 6.30
C LEU A 206 -10.63 2.05 6.74
N THR A 207 -10.81 1.53 7.95
CA THR A 207 -9.94 0.51 8.57
C THR A 207 -10.70 -0.76 8.94
N ASN A 208 -10.17 -1.52 9.90
CA ASN A 208 -10.79 -2.69 10.48
C ASN A 208 -10.65 -2.65 12.01
N LYS A 209 -11.38 -3.52 12.71
CA LYS A 209 -11.38 -3.59 14.18
C LYS A 209 -9.98 -3.78 14.76
N ARG A 210 -9.15 -4.64 14.15
CA ARG A 210 -7.77 -4.91 14.59
C ARG A 210 -6.88 -3.66 14.54
N PHE A 211 -7.06 -2.80 13.54
CA PHE A 211 -6.33 -1.52 13.46
C PHE A 211 -6.71 -0.62 14.63
N ILE A 212 -8.00 -0.50 14.92
CA ILE A 212 -8.52 0.31 16.03
C ILE A 212 -8.06 -0.24 17.38
N GLU A 213 -8.09 -1.55 17.57
CA GLU A 213 -7.58 -2.21 18.79
C GLU A 213 -6.10 -1.92 19.05
N LYS A 214 -5.28 -1.86 18.00
CA LYS A 214 -3.85 -1.49 18.12
C LYS A 214 -3.64 0.01 18.35
N LEU A 215 -4.62 0.85 18.01
CA LEU A 215 -4.56 2.30 18.19
C LEU A 215 -4.94 2.72 19.62
N ASN A 216 -5.70 1.91 20.36
CA ASN A 216 -6.03 2.17 21.77
C ASN A 216 -4.90 1.65 22.65
#